data_AF-A8UM55-F1
#
_entry.id   AF-A8UM55-F1
#
_cell.length_a   1.000
_cell.length_b   1.000
_cell.length_c   1.000
_cell.angle_alpha   90.00
_cell.angle_beta   90.00
_cell.angle_gamma   90.00
#
_symmetry.space_group_name_H-M   'P 1'
#
loop_
_entity.id
_entity.type
_entity.pdbx_description
1 polymer ?
#
loop_
_entity_poly.entity_id
_entity_poly.type
_entity_poly.pdbx_seq_one_letter_code
_entity_poly.pdbx_strand_id
1 'polypeptide(L)' 'MNDSFKIGMKVSLNGEFGVVVKSEFDKPDFYGLIRWDTNKESDFEDWKGQFGTFKSIGGEILDKTHQFEFIFDDGNLKK' A
#
# COMPACT_ATOMS: atom_id res chain seq x y z
N MET A 1 0.51 9.60 -18.87
CA MET A 1 1.24 9.65 -17.57
C MET A 1 1.22 8.25 -17.03
N ASN A 2 2.39 7.68 -16.69
CA ASN A 2 2.44 6.36 -16.06
C ASN A 2 2.03 6.56 -14.62
N ASP A 3 0.78 6.20 -14.29
CA ASP A 3 0.38 6.12 -12.90
C ASP A 3 1.16 4.97 -12.25
N SER A 4 1.89 5.29 -11.19
CA SER A 4 2.67 4.34 -10.40
C SER A 4 2.33 4.52 -8.93
N PHE A 5 2.61 3.48 -8.14
CA PHE A 5 2.54 3.60 -6.69
C PHE A 5 3.51 4.68 -6.19
N LYS A 6 3.12 5.34 -5.10
CA LYS A 6 3.93 6.31 -4.36
C LYS A 6 3.94 5.92 -2.90
N ILE A 7 5.06 6.12 -2.19
CA ILE A 7 5.13 5.90 -0.76
C ILE A 7 4.04 6.73 -0.04
N GLY A 8 3.39 6.13 0.96
CA GLY A 8 2.31 6.74 1.72
C GLY A 8 0.96 6.75 0.99
N MET A 9 0.87 6.19 -0.22
CA MET A 9 -0.41 6.01 -0.90
C MET A 9 -1.24 4.99 -0.12
N LYS A 10 -2.42 5.42 0.34
CA LYS A 10 -3.43 4.56 0.96
C LYS A 10 -4.23 3.91 -0.15
N VAL A 11 -4.41 2.60 -0.07
CA VAL A 11 -5.04 1.81 -1.13
C VAL A 11 -6.00 0.78 -0.54
N SER A 12 -6.97 0.36 -1.33
CA SER A 12 -7.81 -0.79 -1.00
C SER A 12 -7.91 -1.75 -2.17
N LEU A 13 -8.13 -3.03 -1.86
CA LEU A 13 -8.39 -4.08 -2.85
C LEU A 13 -9.26 -5.15 -2.19
N ASN A 14 -10.38 -5.53 -2.83
CA ASN A 14 -11.28 -6.58 -2.33
C ASN A 14 -11.77 -6.40 -0.87
N GLY A 15 -11.87 -5.15 -0.41
CA GLY A 15 -12.28 -4.83 0.97
C GLY A 15 -11.15 -4.81 2.00
N GLU A 16 -9.91 -5.12 1.58
CA GLU A 16 -8.71 -4.93 2.40
C GLU A 16 -8.16 -3.51 2.20
N PHE A 17 -7.53 -2.98 3.23
CA PHE A 17 -6.99 -1.62 3.27
C PHE A 17 -5.50 -1.67 3.58
N GLY A 18 -4.69 -0.86 2.91
CA GLY A 18 -3.24 -0.87 3.10
C GLY A 18 -2.57 0.42 2.69
N VAL A 19 -1.27 0.51 2.98
CA VAL A 19 -0.43 1.65 2.64
C VAL A 19 0.82 1.21 1.91
N VAL A 20 1.19 1.95 0.87
CA VAL A 20 2.45 1.73 0.15
C VAL A 20 3.61 2.19 1.04
N VAL A 21 4.48 1.26 1.41
CA VAL A 21 5.66 1.52 2.24
C VAL A 21 6.93 1.50 1.40
N LYS A 22 8.01 2.06 1.96
CA LYS A 22 9.34 1.97 1.38
C LYS A 22 10.04 0.70 1.85
N SER A 23 10.61 -0.08 0.94
CA SER A 23 11.60 -1.12 1.24
C SER A 23 13.02 -0.57 1.11
N GLU A 24 13.95 -1.12 1.90
CA GLU A 24 15.39 -0.83 1.76
C GLU A 24 15.95 -1.27 0.39
N PHE A 25 15.28 -2.21 -0.28
CA PHE A 25 15.65 -2.71 -1.60
C PHE A 25 14.95 -1.98 -2.75
N ASP A 26 14.14 -0.95 -2.47
CA ASP A 26 13.42 -0.21 -3.51
C ASP A 26 14.38 0.60 -4.37
N LYS A 27 14.20 0.51 -5.69
CA LYS A 27 14.81 1.44 -6.64
C LYS A 27 14.04 2.77 -6.60
N PRO A 28 14.70 3.91 -6.88
CA PRO A 28 14.00 5.18 -7.03
C PRO A 28 12.81 5.04 -8.00
N ASP A 29 11.65 5.56 -7.59
CA ASP A 29 10.40 5.57 -8.36
C ASP A 29 9.84 4.17 -8.73
N PHE A 30 10.31 3.10 -8.09
CA PHE A 30 9.81 1.74 -8.26
C PHE A 30 9.19 1.22 -6.96
N TYR A 31 8.08 1.83 -6.59
CA TYR A 31 7.31 1.48 -5.38
C TYR A 31 6.18 0.50 -5.69
N GLY A 32 5.62 -0.06 -4.63
CA GLY A 32 4.51 -1.01 -4.70
C GLY A 32 4.52 -2.07 -3.61
N LEU A 33 5.41 -2.01 -2.63
CA LEU A 33 5.27 -2.83 -1.43
C LEU A 33 4.11 -2.27 -0.60
N ILE A 34 3.01 -3.03 -0.49
CA ILE A 34 1.85 -2.64 0.30
C ILE A 34 1.93 -3.34 1.65
N ARG A 35 1.75 -2.57 2.72
CA ARG A 35 1.51 -3.08 4.07
C ARG A 35 0.01 -3.07 4.32
N TRP A 36 -0.58 -4.25 4.49
CA TRP A 36 -2.03 -4.38 4.76
C TRP A 36 -2.34 -4.08 6.22
N ASP A 37 -3.50 -3.48 6.45
CA ASP A 37 -4.02 -3.08 7.75
C ASP A 37 -4.58 -4.30 8.50
N THR A 38 -3.67 -5.13 8.99
CA THR A 38 -3.98 -6.29 9.81
C THR A 38 -3.10 -6.32 11.05
N ASN A 39 -3.56 -7.04 12.08
CA ASN A 39 -2.80 -7.21 13.32
C ASN A 39 -1.52 -8.08 13.18
N LYS A 40 -1.28 -8.66 12.00
CA LYS A 40 -0.10 -9.49 11.73
C LYS A 40 1.06 -8.59 11.32
N GLU A 41 2.21 -8.72 11.97
CA GLU A 41 3.39 -7.87 11.72
C GLU A 41 3.94 -7.97 10.29
N SER A 42 3.75 -9.10 9.61
CA SER A 42 4.38 -9.40 8.32
C SER A 42 3.39 -9.46 7.14
N ASP A 43 2.23 -8.81 7.23
CA ASP A 43 1.24 -8.78 6.14
C ASP A 43 1.63 -7.73 5.09
N PHE A 44 2.57 -8.11 4.23
CA PHE A 44 3.07 -7.29 3.13
C PHE A 44 2.89 -8.02 1.80
N GLU A 45 2.55 -7.27 0.76
CA GLU A 45 2.47 -7.79 -0.61
C GLU A 45 3.24 -6.92 -1.60
N ASP A 46 3.92 -7.57 -2.54
CA ASP A 46 4.71 -6.88 -3.56
C ASP A 46 3.88 -6.65 -4.83
N TRP A 47 3.51 -5.39 -5.05
CA TRP A 47 2.83 -4.89 -6.23
C TRP A 47 3.71 -3.98 -7.09
N LYS A 48 5.04 -4.03 -6.92
CA LYS A 48 5.95 -3.16 -7.68
C LYS A 48 5.82 -3.39 -9.18
N GLY A 49 5.65 -2.30 -9.94
CA GLY A 49 5.43 -2.36 -11.39
C GLY A 49 4.05 -2.90 -11.80
N GLN A 50 3.17 -3.24 -10.86
CA GLN A 50 1.84 -3.80 -11.12
C GLN A 50 0.70 -2.79 -10.88
N PHE A 51 0.99 -1.49 -10.88
CA PHE A 51 -0.04 -0.46 -10.62
C PHE A 51 -1.24 -0.57 -11.58
N GLY A 52 -0.99 -0.78 -12.88
CA GLY A 52 -2.05 -0.97 -13.87
C GLY A 52 -2.92 -2.20 -13.59
N THR A 53 -2.28 -3.31 -13.20
CA THR A 53 -2.98 -4.54 -12.78
C THR A 53 -3.79 -4.31 -11.51
N PHE A 54 -3.20 -3.68 -10.50
CA PHE A 54 -3.89 -3.34 -9.25
C PHE A 54 -5.18 -2.56 -9.52
N LYS A 55 -5.11 -1.53 -10.37
CA LYS A 55 -6.28 -0.76 -10.79
C LYS A 55 -7.28 -1.58 -11.59
N SER A 56 -6.83 -2.46 -12.50
CA SER A 56 -7.74 -3.23 -13.37
C SER A 56 -8.54 -4.29 -12.64
N ILE A 57 -8.03 -4.80 -11.51
CA ILE A 57 -8.74 -5.77 -10.66
C ILE A 57 -9.60 -5.12 -9.57
N GLY A 58 -9.79 -3.79 -9.62
CA GLY A 58 -10.64 -3.06 -8.67
C GLY A 58 -9.90 -2.45 -7.49
N GLY A 59 -8.57 -2.37 -7.54
CA GLY A 59 -7.79 -1.64 -6.55
C GLY A 59 -8.08 -0.14 -6.60
N GLU A 60 -8.22 0.49 -5.45
CA GLU A 60 -8.56 1.91 -5.30
C GLU A 60 -7.49 2.68 -4.54
N ILE A 61 -7.45 4.00 -4.76
CA ILE A 61 -6.65 4.92 -3.96
C ILE A 61 -7.61 5.57 -2.98
N LEU A 62 -7.30 5.45 -1.69
CA LEU A 62 -8.13 5.96 -0.62
C LEU A 62 -7.85 7.44 -0.34
N ASP A 63 -8.81 8.09 0.31
CA ASP A 63 -8.60 9.44 0.84
C ASP A 63 -7.49 9.43 1.89
N LYS A 64 -6.73 10.53 1.96
CA LYS A 64 -5.68 10.73 2.97
C LYS A 64 -6.23 10.70 4.40
N THR A 65 -7.51 11.02 4.60
CA THR A 65 -8.18 10.98 5.91
C THR A 65 -8.57 9.57 6.35
N HIS A 66 -8.43 8.54 5.50
CA HIS A 66 -8.70 7.17 5.91
C HIS A 66 -7.81 6.78 7.10
N GLN A 67 -8.42 6.23 8.14
CA GLN A 67 -7.72 5.77 9.34
C GLN A 67 -7.70 4.24 9.36
N PHE A 68 -6.50 3.69 9.32
CA PHE A 68 -6.25 2.27 9.53
C PHE A 68 -6.55 1.85 10.98
N GLU A 69 -6.95 0.62 11.21
CA GLU A 69 -7.25 0.06 12.52
C GLU A 69 -5.98 -0.42 13.23
N PHE A 70 -5.13 -1.18 12.54
CA PHE A 70 -3.99 -1.91 13.10
C PHE A 70 -2.63 -1.28 12.77
N ILE A 71 -2.52 -0.48 11.71
CA ILE A 71 -1.27 0.19 11.33
C ILE A 71 -1.36 1.73 11.37
N PHE A 72 -0.22 2.40 11.44
CA PHE A 72 -0.08 3.82 11.18
C PHE A 72 0.12 4.09 9.68
N ASP A 73 0.09 5.38 9.29
CA ASP A 73 0.26 5.82 7.90
C ASP A 73 1.67 5.55 7.32
N ASP A 74 2.62 5.13 8.16
CA ASP A 74 3.96 4.69 7.76
C ASP A 74 4.08 3.16 7.66
N GLY A 75 3.01 2.41 7.96
CA GLY A 75 2.96 0.95 7.94
C GLY A 75 3.36 0.26 9.26
N ASN A 76 3.78 1.01 10.28
CA ASN A 76 4.10 0.42 11.59
C ASN A 76 2.84 -0.02 12.32
N LEU A 77 2.90 -1.14 13.06
CA LEU A 77 1.79 -1.59 13.90
C LEU A 77 1.48 -0.59 15.02
N LYS A 78 0.19 -0.36 15.23
CA LYS A 78 -0.35 0.29 16.43
C LYS A 78 -0.25 -0.69 17.59
N LYS A 79 0.41 -0.26 18.66
CA LYS A 79 0.50 -1.02 19.92
C LYS A 79 -0.72 -0.76 20.79
#